data_AF-A0A366XTQ0-F1
#
_entry.id   AF-A0A366XTQ0-F1
#
_cell.length_a   1.000
_cell.length_b   1.000
_cell.length_c   1.000
_cell.angle_alpha   90.00
_cell.angle_beta   90.00
_cell.angle_gamma   90.00
#
_symmetry.space_group_name_H-M   'P 1'
#
loop_
_entity.id
_entity.type
_entity.pdbx_description
1 polymer ?
#
loop_
_entity_poly.entity_id
_entity_poly.type
_entity_poly.pdbx_seq_one_letter_code
_entity_poly.pdbx_strand_id
1 'polypeptide(L)'
;MVKKLSPKKVILISPSPVNEYAVNTPRKNAALYQYAHAVEQVSLETGSYFINLWTIMAAKEQSKVLKHDGVHFNEKGYRILSEAVITKINNISSTKGRKKIAK
;
A
#
# COMPACT_ATOMS: atom_id res chain seq x y z
N MET A 1 13.72 -5.92 -8.80
CA MET A 1 12.34 -6.02 -9.31
C MET A 1 11.89 -4.72 -9.96
N VAL A 2 11.79 -3.60 -9.23
CA VAL A 2 11.27 -2.31 -9.74
C VAL A 2 12.04 -1.77 -10.97
N LYS A 3 13.39 -1.87 -10.98
CA LYS A 3 14.22 -1.43 -12.12
C LYS A 3 13.96 -2.17 -13.45
N LYS A 4 13.28 -3.33 -13.42
CA LYS A 4 12.94 -4.13 -14.60
C LYS A 4 11.58 -3.76 -15.20
N LEU A 5 10.80 -2.93 -14.51
CA LEU A 5 9.45 -2.54 -14.91
C LEU A 5 9.40 -1.03 -15.16
N SER A 6 8.55 -0.60 -16.10
CA SER A 6 8.35 0.83 -16.33
C SER A 6 7.64 1.46 -15.12
N PRO A 7 8.18 2.52 -14.50
CA PRO A 7 7.57 3.19 -13.35
C PRO A 7 6.12 3.64 -13.60
N LYS A 8 5.81 4.03 -14.84
CA LYS A 8 4.46 4.46 -15.28
C LYS A 8 3.42 3.33 -15.30
N LYS A 9 3.83 2.08 -15.09
CA LYS A 9 2.98 0.88 -15.04
C LYS A 9 3.00 0.20 -13.67
N VAL A 10 3.70 0.77 -12.68
CA VAL A 10 3.88 0.16 -11.37
C VAL A 10 3.24 1.02 -10.29
N ILE A 11 2.44 0.39 -9.43
CA ILE A 11 2.01 0.95 -8.15
C ILE A 11 2.71 0.14 -7.06
N LEU A 12 3.56 0.79 -6.28
CA LEU A 12 4.14 0.21 -5.07
C LEU A 12 3.15 0.40 -3.93
N ILE A 13 2.96 -0.64 -3.12
CA ILE A 13 2.07 -0.64 -1.96
C ILE A 13 2.94 -0.99 -0.76
N SER A 14 2.94 -0.14 0.28
CA SER A 14 3.68 -0.45 1.51
C SER A 14 3.07 -1.66 2.25
N PRO A 15 3.84 -2.38 3.08
CA PRO A 15 3.26 -3.36 3.99
C PRO A 15 2.25 -2.71 4.95
N SER A 16 1.24 -3.46 5.38
CA SER A 16 0.35 -3.05 6.47
C SER A 16 0.93 -3.42 7.84
N PRO A 17 0.52 -2.73 8.92
CA PRO A 17 0.75 -3.22 10.27
C PRO A 17 0.08 -4.57 10.50
N VAL A 18 0.65 -5.33 11.43
CA VAL A 18 0.14 -6.60 11.94
C VAL A 18 -0.39 -6.42 13.36
N ASN A 19 -1.20 -7.37 13.83
CA ASN A 19 -1.49 -7.50 15.25
C ASN A 19 -0.34 -8.26 15.92
N GLU A 20 0.57 -7.53 16.57
CA GLU A 20 1.74 -8.13 17.22
C GLU A 20 1.41 -9.10 18.36
N TYR A 21 0.23 -8.99 18.97
CA TYR A 21 -0.21 -9.88 20.04
C TYR A 21 -0.76 -11.21 19.53
N ALA A 22 -1.15 -11.27 18.26
CA ALA A 22 -1.73 -12.45 17.63
C ALA A 22 -0.77 -13.15 16.66
N VAL A 23 0.23 -12.44 16.14
CA VAL A 23 1.18 -13.01 15.18
C VAL A 23 2.28 -13.81 15.86
N ASN A 24 2.44 -15.08 15.48
CA ASN A 24 3.52 -15.95 15.97
C ASN A 24 4.82 -15.82 15.15
N THR A 25 5.11 -14.64 14.61
CA THR A 25 6.28 -14.42 13.73
C THR A 25 7.11 -13.24 14.24
N PRO A 26 8.41 -13.14 13.89
CA PRO A 26 9.26 -12.00 14.28
C PRO A 26 8.90 -10.69 13.56
N ARG A 27 7.76 -10.61 12.85
CA ARG A 27 7.30 -9.39 12.18
C ARG A 27 6.86 -8.37 13.22
N LYS A 28 7.70 -7.37 13.43
CA LYS A 28 7.43 -6.22 14.29
C LYS A 28 6.99 -5.02 13.46
N ASN A 29 5.97 -4.31 13.93
CA ASN A 29 5.44 -3.09 13.35
C ASN A 29 6.52 -2.02 13.21
N ALA A 30 7.49 -1.96 14.12
CA ALA A 30 8.66 -1.07 13.98
C ALA A 30 9.46 -1.36 12.68
N ALA A 31 9.76 -2.64 12.41
CA ALA A 31 10.47 -3.04 11.19
C ALA A 31 9.61 -2.89 9.93
N LEU A 32 8.31 -3.20 10.03
CA LEU A 32 7.37 -3.02 8.93
C LEU A 32 7.18 -1.54 8.58
N TYR A 33 7.22 -0.64 9.57
CA TYR A 33 7.20 0.80 9.35
C TYR A 33 8.44 1.27 8.59
N GLN A 34 9.63 0.82 8.99
CA GLN A 34 10.87 1.12 8.27
C GLN A 34 10.80 0.61 6.83
N TYR A 35 10.22 -0.58 6.62
CA TYR A 35 10.04 -1.11 5.28
C TYR A 35 9.01 -0.28 4.48
N ALA A 36 7.90 0.14 5.08
CA ALA A 36 6.92 1.03 4.46
C ALA A 36 7.56 2.34 3.98
N HIS A 37 8.43 2.91 4.80
CA HIS A 37 9.20 4.10 4.44
C HIS A 37 10.17 3.81 3.29
N ALA A 38 10.90 2.68 3.32
CA ALA A 38 11.77 2.30 2.21
C ALA A 38 11.02 2.12 0.88
N VAL A 39 9.81 1.53 0.90
CA VAL A 39 8.96 1.41 -0.30
C VAL A 39 8.53 2.78 -0.83
N GLU A 40 8.21 3.72 0.07
CA GLU A 40 7.92 5.11 -0.31
C GLU A 40 9.14 5.76 -0.97
N GLN A 41 10.34 5.66 -0.39
CA GLN A 41 11.56 6.21 -0.97
C GLN A 41 11.84 5.63 -2.37
N VAL A 42 11.70 4.31 -2.54
CA VAL A 42 11.85 3.66 -3.85
C VAL A 42 10.82 4.21 -4.86
N SER A 43 9.60 4.51 -4.42
CA SER A 43 8.58 5.09 -5.31
C SER A 43 8.97 6.49 -5.80
N LEU A 44 9.53 7.32 -4.90
CA LEU A 44 10.00 8.66 -5.21
C LEU A 44 11.22 8.62 -6.15
N GLU A 45 12.22 7.80 -5.83
CA GLU A 45 13.45 7.64 -6.63
C GLU A 45 13.18 7.15 -8.04
N THR A 46 12.21 6.24 -8.21
CA THR A 46 11.90 5.64 -9.50
C THR A 46 10.82 6.38 -10.28
N GLY A 47 10.11 7.31 -9.64
CA GLY A 47 8.91 7.95 -10.19
C GLY A 47 7.74 6.98 -10.38
N SER A 48 7.70 5.89 -9.60
CA SER A 48 6.58 4.94 -9.59
C SER A 48 5.41 5.49 -8.78
N TYR A 49 4.19 5.01 -9.05
CA TYR A 49 3.05 5.34 -8.20
C TYR A 49 3.17 4.63 -6.85
N PHE A 50 2.55 5.21 -5.81
CA PHE A 50 2.62 4.68 -4.45
C PHE A 50 1.27 4.71 -3.74
N ILE A 51 1.01 3.70 -2.92
CA ILE A 51 -0.07 3.62 -1.92
C ILE A 51 0.56 3.36 -0.56
N ASN A 52 0.36 4.29 0.36
CA ASN A 52 0.79 4.15 1.75
C ASN A 52 -0.24 3.34 2.56
N LEU A 53 -0.28 2.02 2.32
CA LEU A 53 -1.20 1.11 3.00
C LEU A 53 -0.91 1.04 4.51
N TRP A 54 0.36 1.17 4.91
CA TRP A 54 0.75 1.31 6.31
C TRP A 54 -0.09 2.36 7.03
N THR A 55 -0.06 3.61 6.57
CA THR A 55 -0.78 4.72 7.21
C THR A 55 -2.30 4.50 7.18
N ILE A 56 -2.83 4.03 6.06
CA ILE A 56 -4.27 3.74 5.90
C ILE A 56 -4.75 2.74 6.96
N MET A 57 -3.97 1.68 7.18
CA MET A 57 -4.32 0.57 8.07
C MET A 57 -3.91 0.82 9.53
N ALA A 58 -2.87 1.60 9.79
CA ALA A 58 -2.44 2.00 11.13
C ALA A 58 -3.49 2.89 11.83
N ALA A 59 -4.26 3.65 11.05
CA ALA A 59 -5.41 4.42 11.56
C ALA A 59 -6.63 3.54 11.94
N LYS A 60 -6.53 2.21 11.81
CA LYS A 60 -7.60 1.27 12.15
C LYS A 60 -7.17 0.39 13.32
N GLU A 61 -8.16 -0.13 14.03
CA GLU A 61 -7.96 -1.20 15.00
C GLU A 61 -7.70 -2.52 14.27
N GLN A 62 -6.56 -3.16 14.52
CA GLN A 62 -6.07 -4.31 13.77
C GLN A 62 -6.99 -5.52 13.91
N SER A 63 -7.59 -5.73 15.09
CA SER A 63 -8.60 -6.77 15.36
C SER A 63 -9.81 -6.68 14.43
N LYS A 64 -10.16 -5.48 13.92
CA LYS A 64 -11.33 -5.24 13.06
C LYS A 64 -11.06 -5.47 11.58
N VAL A 65 -9.80 -5.49 11.16
CA VAL A 65 -9.41 -5.55 9.74
C VAL A 65 -8.53 -6.75 9.40
N LEU A 66 -7.97 -7.42 10.41
CA LEU A 66 -7.20 -8.65 10.27
C LEU A 66 -8.05 -9.85 10.70
N LYS A 67 -7.64 -11.04 10.25
CA LYS A 67 -8.09 -12.33 10.78
C LYS A 67 -7.44 -12.59 12.14
N HIS A 68 -7.86 -13.67 12.79
CA HIS A 68 -7.35 -14.08 14.10
C HIS A 68 -5.83 -14.34 14.11
N ASP A 69 -5.22 -14.65 12.96
CA ASP A 69 -3.78 -14.84 12.83
C ASP A 69 -2.95 -13.53 12.91
N GLY A 70 -3.63 -12.38 12.96
CA GLY A 70 -3.00 -11.07 13.10
C GLY A 70 -2.22 -10.60 11.88
N VAL A 71 -2.36 -11.24 10.72
CA VAL A 71 -1.62 -10.90 9.48
C VAL A 71 -2.54 -10.80 8.27
N HIS A 72 -3.38 -11.81 8.04
CA HIS A 72 -4.23 -11.83 6.86
C HIS A 72 -5.39 -10.87 7.04
N PHE A 73 -5.80 -10.19 5.97
CA PHE A 73 -6.98 -9.33 6.00
C PHE A 73 -8.25 -10.16 6.09
N ASN A 74 -9.21 -9.66 6.88
CA ASN A 74 -10.59 -10.09 6.78
C ASN A 74 -11.29 -9.34 5.63
N GLU A 75 -12.59 -9.55 5.45
CA GLU A 75 -13.37 -8.88 4.40
C GLU A 75 -13.24 -7.35 4.43
N LYS A 76 -13.31 -6.76 5.63
CA LYS A 76 -13.16 -5.31 5.82
C LYS A 76 -11.75 -4.83 5.44
N GLY A 77 -10.72 -5.57 5.82
CA GLY A 77 -9.34 -5.27 5.43
C GLY A 77 -9.14 -5.32 3.91
N TYR A 78 -9.68 -6.35 3.25
CA TYR A 78 -9.63 -6.45 1.79
C TYR A 78 -10.42 -5.34 1.10
N ARG A 79 -11.56 -4.92 1.65
CA ARG A 79 -12.32 -3.79 1.13
C ARG A 79 -11.53 -2.48 1.19
N ILE A 80 -10.83 -2.21 2.29
CA ILE A 80 -9.97 -1.01 2.41
C ILE A 80 -8.85 -1.05 1.37
N LEU A 81 -8.19 -2.20 1.21
CA LEU A 81 -7.13 -2.36 0.21
C LEU A 81 -7.66 -2.14 -1.21
N SER A 82 -8.79 -2.76 -1.57
CA SER A 82 -9.35 -2.68 -2.91
C SER A 82 -9.81 -1.27 -3.25
N GLU A 83 -10.49 -0.59 -2.32
CA GLU A 83 -10.88 0.82 -2.48
C GLU A 83 -9.65 1.71 -2.71
N ALA A 84 -8.58 1.55 -1.92
CA ALA A 84 -7.35 2.33 -2.09
C ALA A 84 -6.69 2.11 -3.46
N VAL A 85 -6.66 0.86 -3.94
CA VAL A 85 -6.11 0.52 -5.27
C VAL A 85 -6.98 1.10 -6.39
N ILE A 86 -8.29 0.94 -6.33
CA ILE A 86 -9.23 1.48 -7.31
C ILE A 86 -9.12 3.00 -7.39
N THR A 87 -9.13 3.70 -6.25
CA THR A 87 -8.95 5.15 -6.20
C THR A 87 -7.63 5.57 -6.83
N LYS A 88 -6.53 4.86 -6.54
CA LYS A 88 -5.22 5.18 -7.13
C LYS A 88 -5.24 5.01 -8.65
N ILE A 89 -5.80 3.92 -9.16
CA ILE A 89 -5.91 3.66 -10.61
C ILE A 89 -6.75 4.75 -11.30
N ASN A 90 -7.88 5.13 -10.72
CA ASN A 90 -8.75 6.18 -11.26
C ASN A 90 -8.07 7.56 -11.28
N ASN A 91 -7.27 7.87 -10.26
CA ASN A 91 -6.49 9.11 -10.21
C ASN A 91 -5.39 9.14 -11.29
N ILE A 92 -4.79 7.99 -11.60
CA ILE A 92 -3.79 7.85 -12.66
C ILE A 92 -4.42 7.97 -14.05
N SER A 93 -5.60 7.39 -14.27
CA SER A 93 -6.29 7.45 -15.57
C SER A 93 -6.81 8.85 -15.88
N SER A 94 -7.40 9.53 -14.89
CA SER A 94 -7.90 10.90 -15.03
C SER A 94 -6.79 11.93 -15.30
N THR A 95 -5.61 11.78 -14.69
CA THR A 95 -4.45 12.65 -15.01
C THR A 95 -3.88 12.42 -16.40
N LYS A 96 -3.97 11.20 -16.95
CA LYS A 96 -3.56 10.92 -18.35
C LYS A 96 -4.50 11.55 -19.38
N GLY A 97 -5.80 11.67 -19.08
CA GLY A 97 -6.79 12.31 -19.95
C GLY A 97 -6.56 13.82 -20.13
N ARG A 98 -6.24 14.54 -19.05
CA ARG A 98 -6.01 16.00 -19.11
C ARG A 98 -4.79 16.42 -19.92
N LYS A 99 -3.73 15.60 -20.00
CA LYS A 99 -2.52 15.90 -20.78
C LYS A 99 -2.70 15.77 -22.30
N LYS A 100 -3.79 15.16 -22.79
CA LYS A 100 -4.06 15.00 -24.23
C LYS A 100 -4.74 16.20 -24.90
N ILE A 101 -5.34 17.12 -24.12
CA ILE A 101 -6.16 18.22 -24.64
C ILE A 101 -5.34 19.52 -24.81
N ALA A 102 -4.14 19.58 -24.23
CA ALA A 102 -3.21 20.68 -24.40
C ALA A 102 -2.18 20.35 -25.50
N LYS A 103 -2.63 20.37 -26.76
CA LYS A 103 -1.77 20.38 -27.95
C LYS A 103 -2.49 21.07 -29.10
#